data_AF-A0A0F9G7J9-F1
#
_entry.id   AF-A0A0F9G7J9-F1
#
_cell.length_a   1.000
_cell.length_b   1.000
_cell.length_c   1.000
_cell.angle_alpha   90.00
_cell.angle_beta   90.00
_cell.angle_gamma   90.00
#
_symmetry.space_group_name_H-M   'P 1'
#
loop_
_entity.id
_entity.type
_entity.pdbx_description
1 polymer ?
#
loop_
_entity_poly.entity_id
_entity_poly.type
_entity_poly.pdbx_seq_one_letter_code
_entity_poly.pdbx_strand_id
1 'polypeptide(L)' 'MIEFDKEVEWILGRPCFVCGPIAHRLNELGHHIKPHAEEEQAAVIFWMLCLYEKHGVDWRQKVEEELRKNAQA' A
#
# COMPACT_ATOMS: atom_id res chain seq x y z
N MET A 1 0.27 -5.62 -16.90
CA MET A 1 -0.72 -4.56 -17.22
C MET A 1 -1.94 -4.89 -16.40
N ILE A 2 -2.20 -4.06 -15.39
CA ILE A 2 -3.31 -4.25 -14.47
C ILE A 2 -4.61 -3.88 -15.18
N GLU A 3 -5.61 -4.75 -15.11
CA GLU A 3 -6.97 -4.45 -15.59
C GLU A 3 -7.71 -3.59 -14.57
N PHE A 4 -8.50 -2.61 -15.03
CA PHE A 4 -9.29 -1.76 -14.14
C PHE A 4 -10.56 -2.49 -13.69
N ASP A 5 -10.46 -3.15 -12.53
CA ASP A 5 -11.56 -3.90 -11.90
C ASP A 5 -11.94 -3.32 -10.52
N LYS A 6 -12.80 -4.04 -9.79
CA LYS A 6 -13.28 -3.62 -8.47
C LYS A 6 -12.17 -3.50 -7.42
N GLU A 7 -11.12 -4.31 -7.51
CA GLU A 7 -10.00 -4.22 -6.57
C GLU A 7 -9.15 -2.99 -6.87
N VAL A 8 -8.92 -2.70 -8.15
CA VAL A 8 -8.23 -1.46 -8.58
C VAL A 8 -9.02 -0.22 -8.23
N GLU A 9 -10.34 -0.21 -8.46
CA GLU A 9 -11.23 0.88 -8.03
C GLU A 9 -11.12 1.09 -6.51
N TRP A 10 -11.13 0.01 -5.73
CA TRP A 10 -10.99 0.07 -4.29
C TRP A 10 -9.64 0.62 -3.83
N ILE A 11 -8.53 0.22 -4.48
CA ILE A 11 -7.19 0.72 -4.17
C ILE A 11 -7.09 2.22 -4.50
N LEU A 12 -7.51 2.62 -5.70
CA LEU A 12 -7.42 4.00 -6.17
C LEU A 12 -8.37 4.95 -5.44
N GLY A 13 -9.51 4.44 -4.95
CA GLY A 13 -10.50 5.21 -4.19
C GLY A 13 -10.13 5.49 -2.74
N ARG A 14 -8.96 5.04 -2.25
CA ARG A 14 -8.54 5.22 -0.86
C ARG A 14 -8.31 6.71 -0.53
N PRO A 15 -9.00 7.27 0.47
CA PRO A 15 -8.73 8.63 0.92
C PRO A 15 -7.32 8.76 1.51
N CYS A 16 -6.72 9.94 1.35
CA CYS A 16 -5.38 10.22 1.85
C CYS A 16 -5.20 9.94 3.35
N PHE A 17 -6.19 10.31 4.19
CA PHE A 17 -6.12 10.09 5.64
C PHE A 17 -6.12 8.60 6.04
N VAL A 18 -6.57 7.69 5.16
CA VAL A 18 -6.46 6.24 5.36
C VAL A 18 -5.06 5.74 5.02
N CYS A 19 -4.35 6.44 4.15
CA CYS A 19 -3.01 6.04 3.68
C CYS A 19 -1.90 6.41 4.66
N GLY A 20 -2.04 7.51 5.41
CA GLY A 20 -1.00 7.99 6.35
C GLY A 20 -0.49 6.91 7.33
N PRO A 21 -1.37 6.23 8.09
CA PRO A 21 -0.93 5.16 8.99
C PRO A 21 -0.20 4.01 8.29
N ILE A 22 -0.58 3.69 7.05
CA ILE A 22 0.07 2.65 6.25
C ILE A 22 1.45 3.14 5.78
N ALA A 23 1.56 4.38 5.32
CA ALA A 23 2.82 4.98 4.90
C ALA A 23 3.84 5.04 6.05
N HIS A 24 3.40 5.42 7.25
CA HIS A 24 4.25 5.37 8.45
C HIS A 24 4.74 3.96 8.72
N ARG A 25 3.84 2.97 8.64
CA ARG A 25 4.21 1.57 8.84
C ARG A 25 5.20 1.08 7.77
N LEU A 26 5.02 1.47 6.51
CA LEU A 26 5.97 1.15 5.45
C LEU A 26 7.35 1.77 5.73
N ASN A 27 7.42 2.99 6.27
CA ASN A 27 8.69 3.58 6.68
C ASN A 27 9.37 2.80 7.82
N GLU A 28 8.62 2.31 8.80
CA GLU A 28 9.16 1.39 9.85
C GLU A 28 9.69 0.08 9.27
N LEU A 29 9.17 -0.35 8.12
CA LEU A 29 9.62 -1.54 7.39
C LEU A 29 10.79 -1.23 6.43
N GLY A 30 11.34 -0.02 6.45
CA GLY A 30 12.51 0.39 5.68
C GLY A 30 12.21 1.12 4.37
N HIS A 31 10.95 1.48 4.10
CA HIS A 31 10.64 2.40 3.00
C HIS A 31 11.01 3.85 3.36
N HIS A 32 11.08 4.72 2.35
CA HIS A 32 11.39 6.14 2.51
C HIS A 32 10.35 7.01 1.82
N ILE A 33 9.21 7.19 2.49
CA ILE A 33 8.07 7.98 2.04
C ILE A 33 8.09 9.31 2.79
N LYS A 34 7.95 10.42 2.06
CA LYS A 34 7.92 11.76 2.65
C LYS A 34 6.64 11.95 3.49
N PRO A 35 6.71 12.63 4.65
CA PRO A 35 5.55 12.88 5.50
C PRO A 35 4.68 14.03 4.95
N HIS A 36 4.13 13.81 3.76
CA HIS A 36 3.22 14.73 3.08
C HIS A 36 2.06 13.93 2.49
N ALA A 37 0.85 14.45 2.66
CA ALA A 37 -0.39 13.72 2.47
C ALA A 37 -0.47 13.05 1.08
N GLU A 38 -0.24 13.82 0.02
CA GLU A 38 -0.28 13.36 -1.37
C GLU A 38 0.80 12.31 -1.67
N GLU A 39 2.02 12.49 -1.16
CA GLU A 39 3.12 11.53 -1.31
C GLU A 39 2.83 10.21 -0.60
N GLU A 40 2.28 10.26 0.61
CA GLU A 40 1.88 9.09 1.38
C GLU A 40 0.77 8.31 0.66
N GLN A 41 -0.26 9.01 0.18
CA GLN A 41 -1.34 8.41 -0.59
C GLN A 41 -0.81 7.74 -1.86
N ALA A 42 0.00 8.45 -2.65
CA ALA A 42 0.56 7.93 -3.89
C ALA A 42 1.43 6.68 -3.64
N ALA A 43 2.30 6.72 -2.63
CA ALA A 43 3.16 5.59 -2.28
C ALA A 43 2.35 4.36 -1.84
N VAL A 44 1.33 4.54 -1.00
CA VAL A 44 0.49 3.43 -0.52
C VAL A 44 -0.36 2.84 -1.65
N ILE A 45 -0.96 3.68 -2.50
CA ILE A 45 -1.72 3.23 -3.67
C ILE A 45 -0.81 2.43 -4.61
N PHE A 46 0.35 2.98 -4.96
CA PHE A 46 1.32 2.30 -5.82
C PHE A 46 1.76 0.96 -5.24
N TRP A 47 2.09 0.93 -3.95
CA TRP A 47 2.48 -0.28 -3.25
C TRP A 47 1.38 -1.37 -3.28
N MET A 48 0.12 -0.99 -3.04
CA MET A 48 -1.01 -1.93 -3.13
C MET A 48 -1.22 -2.43 -4.56
N LEU A 49 -1.07 -1.58 -5.57
CA LEU A 49 -1.16 -1.98 -6.97
C LEU A 49 -0.07 -2.98 -7.35
N CYS A 50 1.18 -2.78 -6.88
CA CYS A 50 2.25 -3.75 -7.09
C CYS A 50 1.95 -5.11 -6.44
N LEU A 51 1.39 -5.11 -5.22
CA LEU A 51 0.97 -6.35 -4.57
C LEU A 51 -0.20 -7.02 -5.30
N TYR A 52 -1.14 -6.23 -5.82
CA TYR A 52 -2.24 -6.74 -6.64
C TYR A 52 -1.75 -7.37 -7.93
N GLU A 53 -0.90 -6.68 -8.69
CA GLU A 53 -0.34 -7.20 -9.93
C GLU A 53 0.44 -8.51 -9.69
N LYS A 54 1.16 -8.59 -8.56
CA LYS A 54 2.01 -9.75 -8.25
C LYS A 54 1.24 -10.96 -7.72
N HIS A 55 0.15 -10.74 -6.98
CA HIS A 55 -0.50 -11.80 -6.20
C HIS A 55 -1.97 -12.05 -6.56
N GLY A 56 -2.57 -11.23 -7.44
CA GLY A 56 -3.96 -11.40 -7.86
C GLY A 56 -4.89 -11.44 -6.66
N VAL A 57 -5.74 -12.49 -6.57
CA VAL A 57 -6.73 -12.65 -5.49
C VAL A 57 -6.13 -12.67 -4.07
N ASP A 58 -4.87 -13.06 -3.91
CA ASP A 58 -4.21 -13.18 -2.60
C ASP A 58 -3.60 -11.86 -2.11
N TRP A 59 -3.71 -10.78 -2.86
CA TRP A 59 -3.03 -9.51 -2.59
C TRP A 59 -3.36 -8.92 -1.21
N ARG A 60 -4.60 -9.05 -0.75
CA ARG A 60 -5.03 -8.53 0.57
C ARG A 60 -4.34 -9.25 1.71
N GLN A 61 -4.23 -10.58 1.60
CA GLN A 61 -3.46 -11.37 2.56
C GLN A 61 -2.00 -10.94 2.56
N LYS A 62 -1.42 -10.69 1.38
CA LYS A 62 -0.04 -10.22 1.26
C LYS A 62 0.16 -8.83 1.87
N VAL A 63 -0.79 -7.90 1.69
CA VAL A 63 -0.79 -6.60 2.39
C VAL A 63 -0.73 -6.81 3.91
N GLU A 64 -1.57 -7.67 4.46
CA GLU A 64 -1.57 -7.95 5.90
C GLU A 64 -0.26 -8.59 6.39
N GLU A 65 0.26 -9.57 5.65
CA GLU A 65 1.52 -10.24 5.97
C GLU A 65 2.69 -9.25 5.97
N GLU A 66 2.80 -8.41 4.94
CA GLU A 66 3.84 -7.38 4.83
C GLU A 66 3.77 -6.38 6.00
N LEU A 67 2.58 -5.88 6.33
CA LEU A 67 2.40 -4.91 7.43
C LEU A 67 2.67 -5.51 8.82
N ARG A 68 2.51 -6.82 9.00
CA ARG A 68 2.79 -7.54 10.26
C ARG A 68 4.26 -7.91 10.45
N LYS A 69 5.12 -7.76 9.43
CA LYS A 69 6.56 -8.03 9.57
C LYS A 69 7.16 -7.19 10.70
N ASN A 70 8.14 -7.74 11.42
CA ASN A 70 8.86 -6.93 12.39
C ASN A 70 9.59 -5.80 11.66
N ALA A 71 9.57 -4.60 12.25
CA ALA A 71 10.38 -3.49 11.77
C ALA A 71 11.86 -3.92 11.76
N GLN A 72 12.62 -3.45 10.77
CA GLN A 72 14.06 -3.65 10.79
C GLN A 72 14.62 -2.82 11.96
N ALA A 73 15.33 -3.51 12.87
CA ALA A 73 15.93 -2.92 14.07
C ALA A 73 17.09 -1.98 13.73
#